data_AF-A0A0Q3MI08-F1
#
_entry.id   AF-A0A0Q3MI08-F1
#
_cell.length_a   1.000
_cell.length_b   1.000
_cell.length_c   1.000
_cell.angle_alpha   90.00
_cell.angle_beta   90.00
_cell.angle_gamma   90.00
#
_symmetry.space_group_name_H-M   'P 1'
#
loop_
_entity.id
_entity.type
_entity.pdbx_description
1 polymer ?
#
loop_
_entity_poly.entity_id
_entity_poly.type
_entity_poly.pdbx_seq_one_letter_code
_entity_poly.pdbx_strand_id
1 'polypeptide(L)'
;MKLVCGAALLLLLCAASSAQNSCICEKNKRVTNCRLDSGVCWCDAVGSGVTVNCGTLTSKCLLMKAEMMGSKSGRREKPKDAFEDTDGLYDPECENTGIFKAKQCNGTVCWCVNTAGVRRTDKQDADLKCNQLVRTWWIIIEMKHAERNTPLTTESLKKFFKETIANRYMLDGRYISSVLYEKPYITIDLKQNASEKSSGDVDIADVAYYFEKDLKGDSVFHNNILNVSIDNEMLKLEKTVVYYVDEIAPEFSMKSLTPGLIAVIVVIVIAVVAAIVVLVLTRRRKGKYVKAEVKEMNEMHRGLNA
;
A
#
# COMPACT_ATOMS: atom_id res chain seq x y z
N MET A 1 -17.17 -75.42 -53.75
CA MET A 1 -15.70 -75.36 -53.93
C MET A 1 -15.30 -74.00 -54.48
N LYS A 2 -14.82 -73.09 -53.63
CA LYS A 2 -13.53 -72.40 -53.74
C LYS A 2 -13.42 -71.41 -52.58
N LEU A 3 -12.20 -71.33 -52.08
CA LEU A 3 -11.75 -70.87 -50.79
C LEU A 3 -10.79 -69.67 -51.04
N VAL A 4 -10.55 -68.86 -50.00
CA VAL A 4 -9.42 -67.89 -49.85
C VAL A 4 -9.66 -66.53 -50.55
N CYS A 5 -9.39 -65.32 -50.03
CA CYS A 5 -8.65 -64.73 -48.90
C CYS A 5 -9.38 -63.40 -48.58
N GLY A 6 -9.52 -62.90 -47.35
CA GLY A 6 -8.43 -62.42 -46.50
C GLY A 6 -8.16 -60.93 -46.74
N ALA A 7 -8.77 -60.04 -45.95
CA ALA A 7 -8.25 -58.70 -45.60
C ALA A 7 -9.15 -58.02 -44.56
N ALA A 8 -8.82 -58.19 -43.28
CA ALA A 8 -9.36 -57.37 -42.19
C ALA A 8 -8.72 -55.99 -42.25
N LEU A 9 -9.51 -54.95 -42.53
CA LEU A 9 -9.07 -53.56 -42.39
C LEU A 9 -9.33 -53.11 -40.94
N LEU A 10 -8.31 -53.24 -40.09
CA LEU A 10 -8.26 -52.52 -38.82
C LEU A 10 -7.96 -51.04 -39.14
N LEU A 11 -8.98 -50.19 -39.12
CA LEU A 11 -8.81 -48.74 -39.04
C LEU A 11 -8.34 -48.39 -37.63
N LEU A 12 -7.02 -48.31 -37.44
CA LEU A 12 -6.40 -47.66 -36.29
C LEU A 12 -6.70 -46.16 -36.37
N LEU A 13 -7.74 -45.73 -35.64
CA LEU A 13 -7.92 -44.34 -35.25
C LEU A 13 -6.75 -43.94 -34.33
N CYS A 14 -5.70 -43.36 -34.91
CA CYS A 14 -4.77 -42.55 -34.14
C CYS A 14 -5.50 -41.26 -33.72
N ALA A 15 -6.25 -41.33 -32.62
CA ALA A 15 -6.58 -40.14 -31.87
C ALA A 15 -5.25 -39.63 -31.29
N ALA A 16 -4.68 -38.61 -31.93
CA ALA A 16 -3.64 -37.80 -31.33
C ALA A 16 -4.27 -37.13 -30.11
N SER A 17 -4.19 -37.78 -28.95
CA SER A 17 -4.39 -37.13 -27.67
C SER A 17 -3.29 -36.08 -27.53
N SER A 18 -3.58 -34.84 -27.92
CA SER A 18 -2.84 -33.71 -27.43
C SER A 18 -2.95 -33.77 -25.91
N ALA A 19 -1.92 -34.29 -25.24
CA ALA A 19 -1.79 -34.18 -23.80
C ALA A 19 -1.79 -32.68 -23.49
N GLN A 20 -2.95 -32.17 -23.08
CA GLN A 20 -3.02 -30.82 -22.52
C GLN A 20 -2.26 -30.91 -21.20
N ASN A 21 -0.98 -30.54 -21.24
CA ASN A 21 -0.14 -30.37 -20.06
C ASN A 21 -0.65 -29.16 -19.27
N SER A 22 -1.82 -29.32 -18.65
CA SER A 22 -2.47 -28.33 -17.79
C SER A 22 -1.82 -28.36 -16.41
N CYS A 23 -1.72 -27.20 -15.77
CA CYS A 23 -1.12 -27.04 -14.44
C CYS A 23 -1.91 -26.01 -13.61
N ILE A 24 -1.74 -26.06 -12.29
CA ILE A 24 -2.39 -25.12 -11.36
C ILE A 24 -1.37 -24.08 -10.91
N CYS A 25 -1.77 -22.81 -10.95
CA CYS A 25 -0.97 -21.70 -10.47
C CYS A 25 -1.17 -21.49 -8.96
N GLU A 26 -0.44 -22.24 -8.14
CA GLU A 26 -0.60 -22.21 -6.67
C GLU A 26 -0.49 -20.80 -6.07
N LYS A 27 0.38 -19.96 -6.63
CA LYS A 27 0.65 -18.61 -6.13
C LYS A 27 -0.26 -17.53 -6.72
N ASN A 28 -1.17 -17.86 -7.64
CA ASN A 28 -2.10 -16.88 -8.22
C ASN A 28 -3.38 -17.53 -8.74
N LYS A 29 -4.49 -17.33 -8.03
CA LYS A 29 -5.82 -17.82 -8.41
C LYS A 29 -6.46 -17.06 -9.58
N ARG A 30 -5.91 -15.90 -9.99
CA ARG A 30 -6.48 -14.98 -10.99
C ARG A 30 -5.78 -15.09 -12.34
N VAL A 31 -5.67 -16.32 -12.84
CA VAL A 31 -5.01 -16.65 -14.13
C VAL A 31 -5.87 -17.57 -14.97
N THR A 32 -5.57 -17.62 -16.27
CA THR A 32 -6.21 -18.50 -17.27
C THR A 32 -5.15 -19.15 -18.17
N ASN A 33 -5.55 -20.08 -19.04
CA ASN A 33 -4.67 -20.68 -20.07
C ASN A 33 -3.35 -21.26 -19.51
N CYS A 34 -3.42 -21.91 -18.36
CA CYS A 34 -2.26 -22.49 -17.71
C CYS A 34 -1.70 -23.68 -18.50
N ARG A 35 -0.39 -23.67 -18.72
CA ARG A 35 0.36 -24.67 -19.47
C ARG A 35 1.68 -24.98 -18.77
N LEU A 36 2.01 -26.26 -18.69
CA LEU A 36 3.30 -26.71 -18.17
C LEU A 36 4.31 -26.71 -19.31
N ASP A 37 5.37 -25.92 -19.16
CA ASP A 37 6.50 -25.86 -20.09
C ASP A 37 7.80 -26.04 -19.31
N SER A 38 8.59 -27.04 -19.70
CA SER A 38 9.89 -27.35 -19.10
C SER A 38 9.87 -27.46 -17.56
N GLY A 39 8.78 -28.03 -17.01
CA GLY A 39 8.59 -28.20 -15.56
C GLY A 39 8.11 -26.95 -14.82
N VAL A 40 7.93 -25.83 -15.51
CA VAL A 40 7.41 -24.58 -14.95
C VAL A 40 5.98 -24.37 -15.44
N CYS A 41 5.08 -23.99 -14.52
CA CYS A 41 3.71 -23.65 -14.88
C CYS A 41 3.64 -22.18 -15.32
N TRP A 42 3.16 -21.95 -16.55
CA TRP A 42 2.97 -20.64 -17.13
C TRP A 42 1.49 -20.41 -17.38
N CYS A 43 0.96 -19.26 -17.00
CA CYS A 43 -0.44 -18.92 -17.20
C CYS A 43 -0.57 -17.49 -17.70
N ASP A 44 -1.74 -17.12 -18.21
CA ASP A 44 -2.03 -15.74 -18.60
C ASP A 44 -2.76 -15.02 -17.47
N ALA A 45 -2.25 -13.86 -17.05
CA ALA A 45 -2.85 -13.06 -15.99
C ALA A 45 -4.15 -12.41 -16.48
N VAL A 46 -5.24 -12.65 -15.73
CA VAL A 46 -6.57 -12.12 -16.08
C VAL A 46 -6.54 -10.60 -16.21
N GLY A 47 -7.21 -10.08 -17.24
CA GLY A 47 -7.30 -8.63 -17.53
C GLY A 47 -6.13 -8.07 -18.32
N SER A 48 -4.91 -8.56 -18.12
CA SER A 48 -3.73 -8.12 -18.90
C SER A 48 -3.42 -9.01 -20.10
N GLY A 49 -3.68 -10.32 -19.99
CA GLY A 49 -3.22 -11.32 -20.96
C GLY A 49 -1.71 -11.59 -20.92
N VAL A 50 -0.96 -10.93 -20.02
CA VAL A 50 0.49 -11.15 -19.86
C VAL A 50 0.74 -12.54 -19.31
N THR A 51 1.65 -13.28 -19.93
CA THR A 51 2.09 -14.60 -19.43
C THR A 51 2.93 -14.43 -18.16
N VAL A 52 2.57 -15.15 -17.10
CA VAL A 52 3.20 -15.13 -15.77
C VAL A 52 3.78 -16.49 -15.40
N ASN A 53 4.91 -16.47 -14.67
CA ASN A 53 5.55 -17.65 -14.11
C ASN A 53 4.96 -17.98 -12.72
N CYS A 54 4.26 -19.11 -12.59
CA CYS A 54 3.63 -19.53 -11.34
C CYS A 54 4.63 -20.09 -10.30
N GLY A 55 5.91 -20.23 -10.67
CA GLY A 55 7.01 -20.55 -9.77
C GLY A 55 7.35 -19.42 -8.80
N THR A 56 6.93 -18.18 -9.07
CA THR A 56 7.17 -16.99 -8.23
C THR A 56 5.86 -16.23 -7.95
N LEU A 57 5.93 -15.16 -7.15
CA LEU A 57 4.80 -14.27 -6.93
C LEU A 57 4.47 -13.48 -8.20
N THR A 58 3.18 -13.34 -8.51
CA THR A 58 2.74 -12.44 -9.59
C THR A 58 2.82 -10.99 -9.11
N SER A 59 3.24 -10.07 -9.97
CA SER A 59 3.40 -8.67 -9.55
C SER A 59 2.07 -8.02 -9.15
N LYS A 60 2.16 -7.09 -8.19
CA LYS A 60 1.04 -6.31 -7.65
C LYS A 60 0.22 -5.63 -8.75
N CYS A 61 0.87 -5.05 -9.77
CA CYS A 61 0.16 -4.37 -10.85
C CYS A 61 -0.78 -5.31 -11.62
N LEU A 62 -0.28 -6.50 -12.00
CA LEU A 62 -1.09 -7.48 -12.72
C LEU A 62 -2.24 -8.01 -11.85
N LEU A 63 -1.99 -8.23 -10.56
CA LEU A 63 -3.03 -8.68 -9.62
C LEU A 63 -4.12 -7.63 -9.38
N MET A 64 -3.73 -6.34 -9.27
CA MET A 64 -4.67 -5.22 -9.18
C MET A 64 -5.50 -5.10 -10.46
N LYS A 65 -4.87 -5.21 -11.65
CA LYS A 65 -5.61 -5.23 -12.93
C LYS A 65 -6.61 -6.38 -13.00
N ALA A 66 -6.21 -7.59 -12.60
CA ALA A 66 -7.10 -8.75 -12.55
C ALA A 66 -8.30 -8.53 -11.60
N GLU A 67 -8.09 -7.88 -10.46
CA GLU A 67 -9.16 -7.53 -9.51
C GLU A 67 -10.21 -6.61 -10.11
N MET A 68 -9.75 -5.63 -10.88
CA MET A 68 -10.62 -4.58 -11.41
C MET A 68 -11.49 -5.06 -12.58
N MET A 69 -11.14 -6.17 -13.24
CA MET A 69 -11.95 -6.77 -14.30
C MET A 69 -13.35 -7.18 -13.83
N GLY A 70 -13.48 -7.69 -12.61
CA GLY A 70 -14.79 -8.05 -12.03
C GLY A 70 -15.64 -6.84 -11.62
N SER A 71 -15.03 -5.65 -11.48
CA SER A 71 -15.67 -4.46 -10.92
C SER A 71 -16.48 -3.63 -11.94
N LYS A 72 -16.34 -3.91 -13.24
CA LYS A 72 -16.93 -3.10 -14.32
C LYS A 72 -18.29 -3.60 -14.82
N SER A 73 -18.67 -4.85 -14.54
CA SER A 73 -19.96 -5.41 -14.99
C SER A 73 -21.13 -4.82 -14.17
N GLY A 74 -22.04 -4.10 -14.82
CA GLY A 74 -23.28 -3.61 -14.22
C GLY A 74 -23.22 -2.24 -13.50
N ARG A 75 -22.10 -1.50 -13.58
CA ARG A 75 -22.02 -0.14 -12.99
C ARG A 75 -22.66 0.91 -13.90
N ARG A 76 -23.58 1.71 -13.35
CA ARG A 76 -24.15 2.91 -13.98
C ARG A 76 -23.05 3.96 -14.21
N GLU A 77 -23.15 4.72 -15.30
CA GLU A 77 -22.30 5.90 -15.51
C GLU A 77 -22.39 6.84 -14.30
N LYS A 78 -21.23 7.20 -13.73
CA LYS A 78 -21.16 8.14 -12.61
C LYS A 78 -21.33 9.57 -13.13
N PRO A 79 -22.01 10.47 -12.39
CA PRO A 79 -22.08 11.89 -12.72
C PRO A 79 -20.69 12.53 -12.87
N LYS A 80 -20.56 13.55 -13.73
CA LYS A 80 -19.27 14.23 -14.03
C LYS A 80 -18.58 14.83 -12.80
N ASP A 81 -19.34 15.21 -11.78
CA ASP A 81 -18.84 15.81 -10.54
C ASP A 81 -18.68 14.80 -9.39
N ALA A 82 -18.84 13.49 -9.66
CA ALA A 82 -18.68 12.48 -8.64
C ALA A 82 -17.19 12.31 -8.27
N PHE A 83 -16.84 12.62 -7.03
CA PHE A 83 -15.51 12.39 -6.48
C PHE A 83 -15.37 10.92 -6.05
N GLU A 84 -14.48 10.18 -6.69
CA GLU A 84 -14.14 8.80 -6.30
C GLU A 84 -12.82 8.79 -5.52
N ASP A 85 -12.91 8.52 -4.22
CA ASP A 85 -11.77 8.24 -3.35
C ASP A 85 -11.28 6.80 -3.60
N THR A 86 -10.44 6.65 -4.63
CA THR A 86 -9.83 5.37 -5.04
C THR A 86 -8.33 5.35 -4.79
N ASP A 87 -7.89 5.93 -3.68
CA ASP A 87 -6.45 6.03 -3.36
C ASP A 87 -5.80 4.68 -3.01
N GLY A 88 -6.57 3.57 -2.96
CA GLY A 88 -6.06 2.22 -2.68
C GLY A 88 -6.19 1.19 -3.82
N LEU A 89 -7.30 1.17 -4.56
CA LEU A 89 -7.55 0.18 -5.63
C LEU A 89 -8.10 0.88 -6.88
N TYR A 90 -7.40 0.73 -8.00
CA TYR A 90 -7.74 1.28 -9.31
C TYR A 90 -7.31 0.27 -10.40
N ASP A 91 -7.76 0.44 -11.64
CA ASP A 91 -7.32 -0.37 -12.79
C ASP A 91 -5.99 0.20 -13.30
N PRO A 92 -4.84 -0.42 -13.00
CA PRO A 92 -3.55 0.16 -13.31
C PRO A 92 -3.12 -0.12 -14.74
N GLU A 93 -2.31 0.76 -15.30
CA GLU A 93 -1.47 0.45 -16.45
C GLU A 93 -0.17 -0.21 -15.99
N CYS A 94 0.08 -1.40 -16.53
CA CYS A 94 1.28 -2.19 -16.28
C CYS A 94 2.14 -2.28 -17.54
N GLU A 95 3.44 -2.38 -17.36
CA GLU A 95 4.35 -2.88 -18.39
C GLU A 95 4.18 -4.41 -18.56
N ASN A 96 4.74 -4.96 -19.64
CA ASN A 96 4.69 -6.42 -19.89
C ASN A 96 5.49 -7.23 -18.86
N THR A 97 6.43 -6.59 -18.16
CA THR A 97 7.15 -7.15 -17.00
C THR A 97 6.27 -7.21 -15.75
N GLY A 98 5.07 -6.62 -15.79
CA GLY A 98 4.15 -6.52 -14.67
C GLY A 98 4.48 -5.37 -13.70
N ILE A 99 5.43 -4.50 -14.02
CA ILE A 99 5.74 -3.29 -13.25
C ILE A 99 4.70 -2.20 -13.57
N PHE A 100 4.40 -1.33 -12.59
CA PHE A 100 3.53 -0.17 -12.84
C PHE A 100 4.19 0.80 -13.82
N LYS A 101 3.43 1.31 -14.80
CA LYS A 101 3.84 2.53 -15.48
C LYS A 101 3.84 3.69 -14.48
N ALA A 102 4.85 4.56 -14.55
CA ALA A 102 5.00 5.68 -13.63
C ALA A 102 3.80 6.64 -13.65
N LYS A 103 3.17 6.81 -14.80
CA LYS A 103 1.93 7.57 -15.00
C LYS A 103 0.74 6.62 -15.03
N GLN A 104 -0.29 6.95 -14.26
CA GLN A 104 -1.58 6.26 -14.23
C GLN A 104 -2.67 7.26 -14.59
N CYS A 105 -3.69 6.82 -15.33
CA CYS A 105 -4.78 7.69 -15.75
C CYS A 105 -6.13 6.97 -15.64
N ASN A 106 -7.16 7.73 -15.28
CA ASN A 106 -8.56 7.33 -15.37
C ASN A 106 -9.33 8.42 -16.13
N GLY A 107 -9.64 8.16 -17.40
CA GLY A 107 -10.15 9.18 -18.31
C GLY A 107 -9.11 10.28 -18.55
N THR A 108 -9.48 11.53 -18.31
CA THR A 108 -8.60 12.70 -18.45
C THR A 108 -7.76 12.99 -17.20
N VAL A 109 -8.01 12.27 -16.10
CA VAL A 109 -7.37 12.51 -14.80
C VAL A 109 -6.20 11.56 -14.62
N CYS A 110 -4.99 12.09 -14.46
CA CYS A 110 -3.75 11.34 -14.32
C CYS A 110 -3.00 11.68 -13.03
N TRP A 111 -2.19 10.74 -12.55
CA TRP A 111 -1.31 10.90 -11.39
C TRP A 111 -0.04 10.05 -11.55
N CYS A 112 1.02 10.38 -10.81
CA CYS A 112 2.21 9.55 -10.77
C CYS A 112 2.15 8.56 -9.61
N VAL A 113 2.71 7.36 -9.82
CA VAL A 113 2.78 6.28 -8.82
C VAL A 113 4.19 5.76 -8.61
N ASN A 114 4.46 5.16 -7.46
CA ASN A 114 5.72 4.48 -7.15
C ASN A 114 5.74 3.02 -7.64
N THR A 115 6.84 2.33 -7.40
CA THR A 115 6.98 0.90 -7.73
C THR A 115 5.94 0.03 -7.02
N ALA A 116 5.36 0.49 -5.90
CA ALA A 116 4.26 -0.17 -5.22
C ALA A 116 2.86 0.23 -5.73
N GLY A 117 2.77 1.04 -6.78
CA GLY A 117 1.52 1.49 -7.39
C GLY A 117 0.75 2.54 -6.58
N VAL A 118 1.38 3.12 -5.55
CA VAL A 118 0.77 4.13 -4.67
C VAL A 118 0.99 5.52 -5.27
N ARG A 119 -0.08 6.32 -5.27
CA ARG A 119 -0.08 7.70 -5.76
C ARG A 119 0.91 8.56 -4.97
N ARG A 120 1.75 9.31 -5.70
CA ARG A 120 2.73 10.25 -5.13
C ARG A 120 2.53 11.70 -5.54
N THR A 121 1.54 11.99 -6.37
CA THR A 121 1.25 13.35 -6.85
C THR A 121 -0.22 13.67 -6.72
N ASP A 122 -0.55 14.96 -6.77
CA ASP A 122 -1.93 15.35 -7.05
C ASP A 122 -2.41 14.78 -8.39
N LYS A 123 -3.72 14.59 -8.48
CA LYS A 123 -4.40 14.26 -9.73
C LYS A 123 -4.42 15.52 -10.60
N GLN A 124 -3.94 15.39 -11.83
CA GLN A 124 -3.86 16.45 -12.83
C GLN A 124 -4.44 15.95 -14.17
N ASP A 125 -4.35 16.75 -15.22
CA ASP A 125 -4.78 16.37 -16.55
C ASP A 125 -3.77 15.44 -17.27
N ALA A 126 -4.05 15.16 -18.54
CA ALA A 126 -3.24 14.31 -19.39
C ALA A 126 -1.84 14.86 -19.70
N ASP A 127 -1.53 16.14 -19.42
CA ASP A 127 -0.22 16.71 -19.68
C ASP A 127 0.80 16.43 -18.57
N LEU A 128 0.33 15.90 -17.43
CA LEU A 128 1.19 15.45 -16.33
C LEU A 128 2.32 14.53 -16.82
N LYS A 129 3.55 14.86 -16.44
CA LYS A 129 4.76 14.10 -16.76
C LYS A 129 5.25 13.35 -15.53
N CYS A 130 5.36 12.03 -15.66
CA CYS A 130 5.95 11.16 -14.64
C CYS A 130 7.25 10.58 -15.21
N ASN A 131 8.35 11.35 -15.12
CA ASN A 131 9.60 11.05 -15.82
C ASN A 131 10.31 9.79 -15.32
N GLN A 132 10.02 9.37 -14.08
CA GLN A 132 10.63 8.21 -13.46
C GLN A 132 9.64 7.48 -12.57
N LEU A 133 9.79 6.16 -12.53
CA LEU A 133 9.13 5.30 -11.56
C LEU A 133 9.99 5.27 -10.29
N VAL A 134 9.56 6.00 -9.25
CA VAL A 134 10.33 6.08 -8.00
C VAL A 134 10.15 4.80 -7.20
N ARG A 135 11.28 4.29 -6.69
CA ARG A 135 11.35 3.09 -5.88
C ARG A 135 10.78 3.32 -4.49
N THR A 136 9.87 2.44 -4.09
CA THR A 136 9.49 2.22 -2.69
C THR A 136 10.49 1.28 -2.07
N TRP A 137 11.37 1.80 -1.22
CA TRP A 137 12.46 1.01 -0.63
C TRP A 137 12.12 0.50 0.77
N TRP A 138 11.12 1.06 1.44
CA TRP A 138 10.68 0.65 2.76
C TRP A 138 9.15 0.60 2.86
N ILE A 139 8.61 -0.53 3.30
CA ILE A 139 7.18 -0.74 3.55
C ILE A 139 7.01 -1.11 5.03
N ILE A 140 6.06 -0.44 5.68
CA ILE A 140 5.70 -0.65 7.08
C ILE A 140 4.30 -1.24 7.12
N ILE A 141 4.16 -2.47 7.62
CA ILE A 141 2.86 -3.11 7.81
C ILE A 141 2.53 -3.08 9.29
N GLU A 142 1.53 -2.30 9.66
CA GLU A 142 1.04 -2.17 11.02
C GLU A 142 -0.28 -2.92 11.16
N MET A 143 -0.34 -3.85 12.10
CA MET A 143 -1.54 -4.63 12.41
C MET A 143 -1.93 -4.40 13.86
N LYS A 144 -3.22 -4.20 14.11
CA LYS A 144 -3.81 -4.19 15.44
C LYS A 144 -4.58 -5.48 15.65
N HIS A 145 -4.23 -6.23 16.69
CA HIS A 145 -4.98 -7.41 17.08
C HIS A 145 -6.08 -7.08 18.11
N ALA A 146 -7.13 -7.89 18.17
CA ALA A 146 -8.17 -7.80 19.19
C ALA A 146 -7.64 -8.16 20.58
N GLU A 147 -8.34 -7.75 21.63
CA GLU A 147 -8.00 -8.21 22.98
C GLU A 147 -8.01 -9.74 23.08
N ARG A 148 -7.11 -10.26 23.91
CA ARG A 148 -6.97 -11.70 24.17
C ARG A 148 -6.58 -11.96 25.61
N ASN A 149 -6.91 -13.15 26.08
CA ASN A 149 -6.64 -13.58 27.46
C ASN A 149 -5.18 -14.03 27.64
N THR A 150 -4.61 -14.67 26.62
CA THR A 150 -3.22 -15.15 26.64
C THR A 150 -2.27 -14.02 26.20
N PRO A 151 -1.22 -13.69 26.97
CA PRO A 151 -0.25 -12.69 26.52
C PRO A 151 0.57 -13.26 25.35
N LEU A 152 0.74 -12.48 24.28
CA LEU A 152 1.65 -12.86 23.21
C LEU A 152 3.10 -12.67 23.66
N THR A 153 3.93 -13.68 23.40
CA THR A 153 5.37 -13.51 23.53
C THR A 153 5.93 -12.83 22.28
N THR A 154 6.84 -11.89 22.49
CA THR A 154 7.48 -11.16 21.39
C THR A 154 8.30 -12.11 20.49
N GLU A 155 8.87 -13.18 21.06
CA GLU A 155 9.69 -14.15 20.34
C GLU A 155 8.86 -15.05 19.42
N SER A 156 7.78 -15.67 19.93
CA SER A 156 6.88 -16.48 19.08
C SER A 156 6.32 -15.66 17.92
N LEU A 157 5.95 -14.41 18.19
CA LEU A 157 5.43 -13.49 17.19
C LEU A 157 6.47 -13.17 16.11
N LYS A 158 7.67 -12.75 16.53
CA LYS A 158 8.78 -12.45 15.61
C LYS A 158 9.10 -13.66 14.73
N LYS A 159 9.19 -14.85 15.33
CA LYS A 159 9.46 -16.10 14.63
C LYS A 159 8.36 -16.40 13.60
N PHE A 160 7.09 -16.37 14.02
CA PHE A 160 5.96 -16.64 13.16
C PHE A 160 5.96 -15.76 11.90
N PHE A 161 6.07 -14.43 12.05
CA PHE A 161 6.01 -13.53 10.89
C PHE A 161 7.25 -13.62 10.01
N LYS A 162 8.45 -13.77 10.59
CA LYS A 162 9.66 -13.97 9.79
C LYS A 162 9.59 -15.24 8.94
N GLU A 163 9.20 -16.37 9.55
CA GLU A 163 9.08 -17.66 8.85
C GLU A 163 7.95 -17.63 7.83
N THR A 164 6.80 -17.07 8.18
CA THR A 164 5.66 -16.93 7.26
C THR A 164 6.07 -16.09 6.06
N ILE A 165 6.72 -14.94 6.26
CA ILE A 165 7.08 -14.04 5.16
C ILE A 165 8.15 -14.66 4.25
N ALA A 166 9.16 -15.30 4.84
CA ALA A 166 10.20 -15.94 4.07
C ALA A 166 9.70 -17.15 3.26
N ASN A 167 8.89 -18.01 3.88
CA ASN A 167 8.50 -19.28 3.27
C ASN A 167 7.27 -19.15 2.35
N ARG A 168 6.22 -18.44 2.80
CA ARG A 168 4.98 -18.30 2.02
C ARG A 168 5.12 -17.30 0.89
N TYR A 169 5.76 -16.16 1.16
CA TYR A 169 5.90 -15.06 0.19
C TYR A 169 7.27 -15.01 -0.48
N MET A 170 8.14 -16.00 -0.23
CA MET A 170 9.45 -16.16 -0.88
C MET A 170 10.39 -14.95 -0.73
N LEU A 171 10.16 -14.11 0.28
CA LEU A 171 11.00 -12.93 0.51
C LEU A 171 12.27 -13.36 1.26
N ASP A 172 13.44 -13.02 0.73
CA ASP A 172 14.69 -13.23 1.46
C ASP A 172 14.62 -12.54 2.83
N GLY A 173 14.94 -13.29 3.89
CA GLY A 173 14.90 -12.80 5.26
C GLY A 173 15.74 -11.55 5.51
N ARG A 174 16.75 -11.28 4.68
CA ARG A 174 17.54 -10.04 4.74
C ARG A 174 16.71 -8.77 4.51
N TYR A 175 15.59 -8.88 3.79
CA TYR A 175 14.68 -7.76 3.54
C TYR A 175 13.65 -7.58 4.66
N ILE A 176 13.56 -8.49 5.64
CA ILE A 176 12.68 -8.39 6.80
C ILE A 176 13.46 -7.72 7.95
N SER A 177 13.47 -6.38 7.96
CA SER A 177 14.30 -5.58 8.87
C SER A 177 13.90 -5.74 10.33
N SER A 178 12.59 -5.66 10.62
CA SER A 178 12.08 -5.76 11.99
C SER A 178 10.68 -6.36 12.01
N VAL A 179 10.39 -7.05 13.11
CA VAL A 179 9.03 -7.37 13.56
C VAL A 179 8.95 -6.92 15.02
N LEU A 180 8.20 -5.85 15.27
CA LEU A 180 8.03 -5.23 16.58
C LEU A 180 6.64 -5.53 17.12
N TYR A 181 6.55 -5.68 18.44
CA TYR A 181 5.29 -5.88 19.13
C TYR A 181 5.17 -4.88 20.28
N GLU A 182 4.21 -3.99 20.17
CA GLU A 182 3.84 -3.00 21.18
C GLU A 182 2.34 -3.11 21.40
N LYS A 183 1.92 -3.95 22.37
CA LYS A 183 0.52 -4.33 22.57
C LYS A 183 -0.43 -3.12 22.44
N PRO A 184 -1.47 -3.17 21.58
CA PRO A 184 -1.94 -4.30 20.75
C PRO A 184 -1.41 -4.32 19.30
N TYR A 185 -0.37 -3.54 18.99
CA TYR A 185 0.15 -3.34 17.65
C TYR A 185 1.33 -4.26 17.32
N ILE A 186 1.36 -4.71 16.08
CA ILE A 186 2.42 -5.48 15.47
C ILE A 186 2.90 -4.71 14.25
N THR A 187 4.19 -4.41 14.18
CA THR A 187 4.78 -3.63 13.10
C THR A 187 5.86 -4.44 12.40
N ILE A 188 5.73 -4.59 11.08
CA ILE A 188 6.69 -5.31 10.24
C ILE A 188 7.32 -4.32 9.27
N ASP A 189 8.65 -4.24 9.28
CA ASP A 189 9.42 -3.42 8.35
C ASP A 189 10.05 -4.29 7.27
N LEU A 190 9.66 -4.04 6.02
CA LEU A 190 10.28 -4.62 4.84
C LEU A 190 11.14 -3.55 4.16
N LYS A 191 12.43 -3.81 3.96
CA LYS A 191 13.36 -2.88 3.30
C LYS A 191 14.09 -3.58 2.18
N GLN A 192 14.09 -2.98 0.98
CA GLN A 192 14.74 -3.51 -0.21
C GLN A 192 15.07 -2.36 -1.16
N ASN A 193 16.35 -1.98 -1.21
CA ASN A 193 16.84 -0.97 -2.14
C ASN A 193 16.88 -1.51 -3.57
N ALA A 194 16.82 -0.62 -4.57
CA ALA A 194 16.91 -1.03 -5.98
C ALA A 194 18.22 -1.77 -6.31
N SER A 195 19.33 -1.38 -5.68
CA SER A 195 20.66 -1.97 -5.88
C SER A 195 20.84 -3.35 -5.24
N GLU A 196 20.04 -3.70 -4.25
CA GLU A 196 20.16 -4.95 -3.48
C GLU A 196 19.32 -6.09 -4.09
N LYS A 197 18.29 -5.73 -4.85
CA LYS A 197 17.36 -6.67 -5.49
C LYS A 197 18.09 -7.45 -6.60
N SER A 198 18.28 -8.74 -6.37
CA SER A 198 18.90 -9.63 -7.34
C SER A 198 17.90 -10.11 -8.40
N SER A 199 18.39 -10.54 -9.57
CA SER A 199 17.56 -11.11 -10.64
C SER A 199 16.93 -12.44 -10.17
N GLY A 200 15.67 -12.38 -9.74
CA GLY A 200 14.93 -13.52 -9.19
C GLY A 200 14.30 -13.24 -7.82
N ASP A 201 14.74 -12.17 -7.13
CA ASP A 201 14.14 -11.75 -5.87
C ASP A 201 12.72 -11.23 -6.10
N VAL A 202 11.81 -11.61 -5.20
CA VAL A 202 10.47 -11.00 -5.12
C VAL A 202 10.55 -9.57 -4.62
N ASP A 203 9.64 -8.72 -5.09
CA ASP A 203 9.57 -7.33 -4.63
C ASP A 203 8.84 -7.23 -3.30
N ILE A 204 9.34 -6.39 -2.38
CA ILE A 204 8.64 -6.12 -1.11
C ILE A 204 7.21 -5.57 -1.32
N ALA A 205 6.95 -4.88 -2.44
CA ALA A 205 5.61 -4.40 -2.77
C ALA A 205 4.64 -5.53 -3.14
N ASP A 206 5.14 -6.57 -3.82
CA ASP A 206 4.35 -7.76 -4.14
C ASP A 206 4.04 -8.53 -2.86
N VAL A 207 5.05 -8.75 -2.02
CA VAL A 207 4.92 -9.43 -0.72
C VAL A 207 3.91 -8.71 0.17
N ALA A 208 4.03 -7.40 0.31
CA ALA A 208 3.11 -6.60 1.12
C ALA A 208 1.67 -6.71 0.61
N TYR A 209 1.47 -6.72 -0.71
CA TYR A 209 0.14 -6.88 -1.31
C TYR A 209 -0.46 -8.26 -1.07
N TYR A 210 0.32 -9.33 -1.28
CA TYR A 210 -0.10 -10.70 -0.97
C TYR A 210 -0.46 -10.87 0.50
N PHE A 211 0.40 -10.36 1.39
CA PHE A 211 0.19 -10.42 2.83
C PHE A 211 -1.06 -9.65 3.24
N GLU A 212 -1.22 -8.40 2.78
CA GLU A 212 -2.41 -7.60 3.04
C GLU A 212 -3.70 -8.32 2.59
N LYS A 213 -3.67 -8.96 1.41
CA LYS A 213 -4.79 -9.74 0.87
C LYS A 213 -5.12 -10.97 1.71
N ASP A 214 -4.12 -11.71 2.16
CA ASP A 214 -4.28 -12.83 3.10
C ASP A 214 -4.93 -12.36 4.41
N LEU A 215 -4.43 -11.27 5.01
CA LEU A 215 -4.97 -10.74 6.27
C LEU A 215 -6.42 -10.23 6.15
N LYS A 216 -6.83 -9.80 4.96
CA LYS A 216 -8.20 -9.37 4.65
C LYS A 216 -9.13 -10.51 4.23
N GLY A 217 -8.64 -11.75 4.20
CA GLY A 217 -9.43 -12.93 3.81
C GLY A 217 -9.65 -13.08 2.29
N ASP A 218 -8.93 -12.33 1.46
CA ASP A 218 -8.95 -12.44 -0.01
C ASP A 218 -7.60 -12.95 -0.53
N SER A 219 -7.13 -14.09 0.02
CA SER A 219 -5.88 -14.73 -0.38
C SER A 219 -5.74 -14.83 -1.89
N VAL A 220 -4.60 -14.43 -2.43
CA VAL A 220 -4.28 -14.56 -3.86
C VAL A 220 -3.89 -15.99 -4.23
N PHE A 221 -3.42 -16.79 -3.27
CA PHE A 221 -3.04 -18.19 -3.50
C PHE A 221 -4.26 -19.04 -3.85
N HIS A 222 -4.03 -20.07 -4.66
CA HIS A 222 -5.06 -21.05 -4.99
C HIS A 222 -5.32 -21.96 -3.78
N ASN A 223 -6.56 -21.97 -3.27
CA ASN A 223 -7.01 -22.84 -2.17
C ASN A 223 -6.11 -22.89 -0.92
N ASN A 224 -5.33 -21.83 -0.68
CA ASN A 224 -4.37 -21.77 0.41
C ASN A 224 -4.58 -20.49 1.22
N ILE A 225 -5.22 -20.64 2.38
CA ILE A 225 -5.59 -19.55 3.28
C ILE A 225 -4.54 -19.44 4.38
N LEU A 226 -4.06 -18.22 4.66
CA LEU A 226 -3.18 -17.98 5.79
C LEU A 226 -3.97 -18.03 7.10
N ASN A 227 -3.59 -18.93 8.00
CA ASN A 227 -4.06 -18.92 9.38
C ASN A 227 -2.98 -18.30 10.27
N VAL A 228 -3.26 -17.12 10.83
CA VAL A 228 -2.36 -16.47 11.80
C VAL A 228 -2.59 -17.09 13.16
N SER A 229 -1.90 -18.20 13.44
CA SER A 229 -1.94 -18.88 14.74
C SER A 229 -0.60 -18.73 15.45
N ILE A 230 -0.61 -18.18 16.66
CA ILE A 230 0.57 -17.96 17.48
C ILE A 230 0.32 -18.64 18.82
N ASP A 231 1.27 -19.49 19.26
CA ASP A 231 1.15 -20.27 20.49
C ASP A 231 -0.16 -21.11 20.56
N ASN A 232 -0.57 -21.68 19.42
CA ASN A 232 -1.82 -22.44 19.21
C ASN A 232 -3.13 -21.65 19.38
N GLU A 233 -3.07 -20.32 19.43
CA GLU A 233 -4.25 -19.45 19.44
C GLU A 233 -4.33 -18.61 18.17
N MET A 234 -5.53 -18.57 17.58
CA MET A 234 -5.78 -17.76 16.39
C MET A 234 -5.76 -16.27 16.73
N LEU A 235 -4.92 -15.53 16.01
CA LEU A 235 -4.76 -14.09 16.15
C LEU A 235 -5.85 -13.36 15.36
N LYS A 236 -6.88 -12.88 16.06
CA LYS A 236 -7.88 -11.99 15.44
C LYS A 236 -7.29 -10.59 15.22
N LEU A 237 -7.23 -10.17 13.96
CA LEU A 237 -6.80 -8.82 13.56
C LEU A 237 -8.03 -7.92 13.36
N GLU A 238 -7.98 -6.72 13.95
CA GLU A 238 -9.04 -5.70 13.83
C GLU A 238 -8.75 -4.69 12.72
N LYS A 239 -7.47 -4.36 12.54
CA LYS A 239 -7.03 -3.33 11.59
C LYS A 239 -5.67 -3.70 11.04
N THR A 240 -5.49 -3.47 9.74
CA THR A 240 -4.20 -3.56 9.06
C THR A 240 -4.03 -2.30 8.23
N VAL A 241 -2.89 -1.63 8.38
CA VAL A 241 -2.50 -0.45 7.61
C VAL A 241 -1.12 -0.70 7.02
N VAL A 242 -0.94 -0.31 5.75
CA VAL A 242 0.34 -0.43 5.06
C VAL A 242 0.81 0.97 4.69
N TYR A 243 2.00 1.34 5.15
CA TYR A 243 2.66 2.59 4.82
C TYR A 243 3.81 2.32 3.85
N TYR A 244 4.03 3.26 2.94
CA TYR A 244 5.02 3.14 1.87
C TYR A 244 5.96 4.33 1.95
N VAL A 245 7.27 4.05 1.93
CA VAL A 245 8.33 5.05 1.97
C VAL A 245 9.16 4.94 0.70
N ASP A 246 9.21 6.04 -0.03
CA ASP A 246 9.86 6.15 -1.32
C ASP A 246 11.28 6.76 -1.19
N GLU A 247 12.13 6.51 -2.18
CA GLU A 247 13.48 7.09 -2.25
C GLU A 247 13.42 8.61 -2.48
N ILE A 248 12.37 9.08 -3.15
CA ILE A 248 12.09 10.49 -3.43
C ILE A 248 10.74 10.85 -2.81
N ALA A 249 10.70 11.95 -2.05
CA ALA A 249 9.50 12.42 -1.39
C ALA A 249 8.35 12.66 -2.40
N PRO A 250 7.09 12.41 -2.01
CA PRO A 250 5.95 12.66 -2.88
C PRO A 250 5.69 14.16 -3.08
N GLU A 251 5.08 14.50 -4.20
CA GLU A 251 4.79 15.87 -4.65
C GLU A 251 3.29 16.15 -4.55
N PHE A 252 2.80 16.44 -3.36
CA PHE A 252 1.43 16.90 -3.15
C PHE A 252 1.39 18.41 -2.93
N SER A 253 0.50 19.10 -3.64
CA SER A 253 0.21 20.50 -3.39
C SER A 253 -0.59 20.63 -2.10
N MET A 254 -0.24 21.61 -1.26
CA MET A 254 -0.98 21.93 -0.02
C MET A 254 -2.41 22.48 -0.25
N LYS A 255 -3.00 22.29 -1.44
CA LYS A 255 -4.36 22.73 -1.82
C LYS A 255 -5.46 22.14 -0.92
N SER A 256 -5.14 21.16 -0.08
CA SER A 256 -6.04 20.59 0.94
C SER A 256 -6.40 21.59 2.08
N LEU A 257 -5.65 22.68 2.25
CA LEU A 257 -6.08 23.78 3.12
C LEU A 257 -7.20 24.54 2.41
N THR A 258 -8.45 24.18 2.71
CA THR A 258 -9.61 24.94 2.22
C THR A 258 -9.46 26.42 2.63
N PRO A 259 -9.90 27.38 1.78
CA PRO A 259 -9.82 28.80 2.10
C PRO A 259 -10.42 29.15 3.48
N GLY A 260 -11.43 28.40 3.92
CA GLY A 260 -12.04 28.54 5.24
C GLY A 260 -11.08 28.22 6.39
N LEU A 261 -10.25 27.18 6.27
CA LEU A 261 -9.27 26.83 7.29
C LEU A 261 -8.15 27.88 7.38
N ILE A 262 -7.71 28.40 6.23
CA ILE A 262 -6.72 29.49 6.18
C ILE A 262 -7.29 30.75 6.84
N ALA A 263 -8.54 31.13 6.53
CA ALA A 263 -9.19 32.29 7.14
C ALA A 263 -9.29 32.16 8.67
N VAL A 264 -9.64 30.97 9.18
CA VAL A 264 -9.70 30.70 10.63
C VAL A 264 -8.31 30.84 11.26
N ILE A 265 -7.29 30.25 10.66
CA ILE A 265 -5.90 30.35 11.15
C ILE A 265 -5.45 31.81 11.20
N VAL A 266 -5.72 32.60 10.15
CA VAL A 266 -5.36 34.02 10.10
C VAL A 266 -6.06 34.81 11.21
N VAL A 267 -7.36 34.59 11.44
CA VAL A 267 -8.11 35.28 12.51
C VAL A 267 -7.54 34.94 13.89
N ILE A 268 -7.21 33.67 14.14
CA ILE A 268 -6.61 33.24 15.41
C ILE A 268 -5.25 33.93 15.63
N VAL A 269 -4.39 33.95 14.60
CA VAL A 269 -3.07 34.60 14.69
C VAL A 269 -3.21 36.09 14.97
N ILE A 270 -4.12 36.78 14.29
CA ILE A 270 -4.39 38.22 14.51
C ILE A 270 -4.87 38.47 15.95
N ALA A 271 -5.79 37.64 16.47
CA ALA A 271 -6.30 37.77 17.83
C ALA A 271 -5.19 37.58 18.88
N VAL A 272 -4.31 36.59 18.69
CA VAL A 272 -3.16 36.35 19.57
C VAL A 272 -2.19 37.52 19.54
N VAL A 273 -1.85 38.04 18.36
CA VAL A 273 -0.97 39.20 18.22
C VAL A 273 -1.59 40.43 18.89
N ALA A 274 -2.89 40.70 18.68
CA ALA A 274 -3.59 41.80 19.34
C ALA A 274 -3.58 41.67 20.87
N ALA A 275 -3.82 40.45 21.39
CA ALA A 275 -3.75 40.18 22.82
C ALA A 275 -2.35 40.45 23.38
N ILE A 276 -1.29 40.00 22.70
CA ILE A 276 0.11 40.27 23.10
C ILE A 276 0.39 41.78 23.10
N VAL A 277 -0.04 42.51 22.06
CA VAL A 277 0.14 43.97 21.98
C VAL A 277 -0.56 44.67 23.14
N VAL A 278 -1.81 44.30 23.47
CA VAL A 278 -2.54 44.86 24.62
C VAL A 278 -1.83 44.53 25.93
N LEU A 279 -1.31 43.31 26.10
CA LEU A 279 -0.57 42.89 27.29
C LEU A 279 0.73 43.71 27.46
N VAL A 280 1.46 43.96 26.37
CA VAL A 280 2.67 44.80 26.38
C VAL A 280 2.33 46.26 26.70
N LEU A 281 1.28 46.82 26.09
CA LEU A 281 0.87 48.21 26.32
C LEU A 281 0.34 48.44 27.74
N THR A 282 -0.45 47.50 28.29
CA THR A 282 -0.94 47.57 29.66
C THR A 282 0.19 47.44 30.68
N ARG A 283 1.17 46.55 30.44
CA ARG A 283 2.39 46.46 31.26
C ARG A 283 3.21 47.76 31.20
N ARG A 284 3.38 48.36 30.01
CA ARG A 284 4.08 49.66 29.86
C ARG A 284 3.34 50.81 30.57
N ARG A 285 2.01 50.84 30.54
CA ARG A 285 1.21 51.85 31.26
C ARG A 285 1.30 51.67 32.77
N LYS A 286 1.15 50.45 33.30
CA LYS A 286 1.34 50.19 34.74
C LYS A 286 2.71 50.63 35.24
N GLY A 287 3.77 50.38 34.47
CA GLY A 287 5.12 50.88 34.81
C GLY A 287 5.25 52.42 34.85
N LYS A 288 4.44 53.15 34.07
CA LYS A 288 4.40 54.63 34.14
C LYS A 288 3.57 55.15 35.32
N TYR A 289 2.45 54.52 35.67
CA TYR A 289 1.65 54.90 36.84
C TYR A 289 2.38 54.67 38.15
N VAL A 290 3.04 53.51 38.32
CA VAL A 290 3.87 53.24 39.52
C VAL A 290 4.98 54.27 39.68
N LYS A 291 5.57 54.73 38.57
CA LYS A 291 6.61 55.77 38.60
C LYS A 291 6.07 57.17 38.92
N ALA A 292 4.81 57.45 38.60
CA ALA A 292 4.15 58.71 38.94
C ALA A 292 3.73 58.74 40.42
N GLU A 293 3.15 57.67 40.97
CA GLU A 293 2.79 57.57 42.39
C GLU A 293 4.02 57.66 43.31
N VAL A 294 5.14 57.03 42.95
CA VAL A 294 6.40 57.14 43.72
C VAL A 294 6.96 58.56 43.67
N LYS A 295 6.77 59.28 42.56
CA LYS A 295 7.21 60.67 42.43
C LYS A 295 6.36 61.61 43.28
N GLU A 296 5.02 61.46 43.26
CA GLU A 296 4.13 62.29 44.09
C GLU A 296 4.26 61.98 45.58
N MET A 297 4.46 60.71 45.99
CA MET A 297 4.76 60.39 47.39
C MET A 297 6.05 61.04 47.90
N ASN A 298 7.09 61.08 47.06
CA ASN A 298 8.36 61.73 47.42
C ASN A 298 8.23 63.25 47.48
N GLU A 299 7.37 63.87 46.66
CA GLU A 299 7.09 65.30 46.72
C GLU A 299 6.25 65.66 47.96
N MET A 300 5.27 64.83 48.36
CA MET A 300 4.54 65.00 49.63
C MET A 300 5.43 64.85 50.88
N HIS A 301 6.33 63.87 50.92
CA HIS A 301 7.30 63.73 52.02
C HIS A 301 8.24 64.93 52.13
N ARG A 302 8.48 65.65 51.03
CA ARG A 302 9.31 66.85 51.02
C ARG A 302 8.57 68.08 51.50
N GLY A 303 7.25 68.17 51.24
CA GLY A 303 6.39 69.25 51.75
C GLY A 303 6.00 69.10 53.22
N LEU A 304 6.03 67.88 53.78
CA LEU A 304 5.74 67.62 55.20
C LEU A 304 6.95 67.90 56.13
N ASN A 305 8.15 68.05 55.57
CA ASN A 305 9.42 68.26 56.27
C ASN A 305 10.02 69.67 56.02
N ALA A 306 9.22 70.61 55.53
CA ALA A 306 9.55 72.02 55.39
C ALA A 306 8.66 72.84 56.33
#